data_AF-A0A4S3LTA5-F1
#
_entry.id   AF-A0A4S3LTA5-F1
#
_cell.length_a   1.000
_cell.length_b   1.000
_cell.length_c   1.000
_cell.angle_alpha   90.00
_cell.angle_beta   90.00
_cell.angle_gamma   90.00
#
_symmetry.space_group_name_H-M   'P 1'
#
loop_
_entity.id
_entity.type
_entity.pdbx_description
1 polymer ?
#
loop_
_entity_poly.entity_id
_entity_poly.type
_entity_poly.pdbx_seq_one_letter_code
_entity_poly.pdbx_strand_id
1 'polypeptide(L)'
;MTASFSFSLSSLRRLPVVASLLTSLLLSGHAVADEKAPEQLRIAYQKGSVGLVLAKSHKLLETRFPNTKITWIEFPAGPQILEALNVGSIDLGGTGDLPPLFAQAAGADLLYIGSEPPKPKAEVILVDENSPIKSVADLKGHKVAFQKGSSSHNLLIRALQQAGLKLSDIQPVYLTPADARAAFQQHDVDAWAIWDPYYSAAQVQGNVRVLTDGSSLHQTGSFYLAPKKYTEANPQFIQQVLTVLTQANALTKTDREQSIKLLSQSMGLPEKVVASYLDHLPDLPITPVSAETEKRQQQTADLFYENHILPKQVEIKDRIWKPTVQAN
;
A
#
# COMPACT_ATOMS: atom_id res chain seq x y z
N MET A 1 87.63 21.64 57.00
CA MET A 1 86.58 22.50 57.58
C MET A 1 85.31 21.67 57.71
N THR A 2 85.06 21.25 58.94
CA THR A 2 83.75 20.99 59.60
C THR A 2 82.61 20.34 58.80
N ALA A 3 82.40 19.06 59.11
CA ALA A 3 81.11 18.38 59.05
C ALA A 3 80.11 18.97 60.07
N SER A 4 78.81 18.88 59.77
CA SER A 4 77.74 19.00 60.75
C SER A 4 76.53 18.15 60.35
N PHE A 5 76.09 17.36 61.33
CA PHE A 5 74.97 16.44 61.35
C PHE A 5 73.60 17.15 61.40
N SER A 6 72.53 16.47 60.98
CA SER A 6 71.36 16.21 61.84
C SER A 6 70.37 15.19 61.24
N PHE A 7 69.89 14.32 62.12
CA PHE A 7 68.93 13.22 61.95
C PHE A 7 67.47 13.70 61.87
N SER A 8 66.57 12.91 61.25
CA SER A 8 65.47 12.22 61.98
C SER A 8 64.60 11.36 61.04
N LEU A 9 64.28 10.15 61.50
CA LEU A 9 63.42 9.13 60.88
C LEU A 9 61.98 9.23 61.41
N SER A 10 60.98 9.06 60.54
CA SER A 10 59.66 8.54 60.94
C SER A 10 58.94 7.83 59.78
N SER A 11 59.20 6.53 59.69
CA SER A 11 58.24 5.41 59.57
C SER A 11 56.94 5.51 58.73
N LEU A 12 56.88 4.60 57.74
CA LEU A 12 55.81 3.61 57.42
C LEU A 12 54.44 4.15 56.93
N ARG A 13 53.92 3.78 55.74
CA ARG A 13 53.47 2.42 55.36
C ARG A 13 53.13 2.28 53.85
N ARG A 14 53.59 1.15 53.27
CA ARG A 14 52.93 0.19 52.34
C ARG A 14 52.55 0.57 50.87
N LEU A 15 53.32 -0.03 49.93
CA LEU A 15 53.03 -0.76 48.65
C LEU A 15 51.71 -0.50 47.83
N PRO A 16 51.63 -0.86 46.52
CA PRO A 16 52.65 -1.11 45.48
C PRO A 16 52.37 -0.52 44.07
N VAL A 17 53.43 -0.55 43.26
CA VAL A 17 53.56 -0.60 41.78
C VAL A 17 52.30 -0.90 40.95
N VAL A 18 52.00 -0.06 39.93
CA VAL A 18 51.58 -0.49 38.58
C VAL A 18 52.04 0.54 37.54
N ALA A 19 52.90 0.12 36.62
CA ALA A 19 53.28 0.86 35.42
C ALA A 19 52.13 0.85 34.41
N SER A 20 51.71 2.02 33.92
CA SER A 20 50.67 2.13 32.89
C SER A 20 51.30 2.38 31.52
N LEU A 21 51.32 1.36 30.67
CA LEU A 21 51.50 1.50 29.23
C LEU A 21 50.25 2.16 28.63
N LEU A 22 50.40 3.34 28.03
CA LEU A 22 49.39 3.98 27.20
C LEU A 22 49.39 3.33 25.81
N THR A 23 48.48 2.38 25.62
CA THR A 23 48.13 1.83 24.30
C THR A 23 47.04 2.72 23.70
N SER A 24 47.38 3.59 22.75
CA SER A 24 46.43 4.38 21.99
C SER A 24 45.62 3.48 21.06
N LEU A 25 44.42 3.11 21.50
CA LEU A 25 43.43 2.39 20.72
C LEU A 25 42.82 3.35 19.68
N LEU A 26 43.16 3.15 18.40
CA LEU A 26 42.49 3.80 17.28
C LEU A 26 41.03 3.32 17.21
N LEU A 27 40.10 4.12 17.73
CA LEU A 27 38.68 3.96 17.45
C LEU A 27 38.45 4.28 15.97
N SER A 28 38.38 3.24 15.15
CA SER A 28 37.81 3.31 13.81
C SER A 28 36.29 3.42 13.94
N GLY A 29 35.81 4.64 14.21
CA GLY A 29 34.40 4.97 14.04
C GLY A 29 34.04 4.74 12.57
N HIS A 30 33.24 3.71 12.31
CA HIS A 30 32.60 3.55 11.01
C HIS A 30 31.58 4.67 10.89
N ALA A 31 31.99 5.80 10.29
CA ALA A 31 31.05 6.80 9.81
C ALA A 31 30.21 6.12 8.73
N VAL A 32 28.98 5.75 9.09
CA VAL A 32 27.97 5.33 8.12
C VAL A 32 27.74 6.53 7.22
N ALA A 33 28.18 6.44 5.97
CA ALA A 33 27.85 7.46 4.98
C ALA A 33 26.33 7.48 4.84
N ASP A 34 25.71 8.64 5.10
CA ASP A 34 24.30 8.86 4.77
C ASP A 34 24.10 8.49 3.29
N GLU A 35 23.14 7.60 3.02
CA GLU A 35 22.77 7.26 1.66
C GLU A 35 22.32 8.53 0.94
N LYS A 36 23.09 8.98 -0.04
CA LYS A 36 22.72 10.17 -0.80
C LYS A 36 21.43 9.87 -1.57
N ALA A 37 20.40 10.66 -1.31
CA ALA A 37 19.13 10.56 -2.04
C ALA A 37 19.36 10.60 -3.56
N PRO A 38 18.56 9.87 -4.35
CA PRO A 38 18.71 9.81 -5.80
C PRO A 38 18.46 11.18 -6.44
N GLU A 39 19.03 11.39 -7.63
CA GLU A 39 18.83 12.63 -8.39
C GLU A 39 17.38 12.81 -8.88
N GLN A 40 16.65 11.71 -9.09
CA GLN A 40 15.28 11.72 -9.55
C GLN A 40 14.47 10.61 -8.87
N LEU A 41 13.19 10.91 -8.62
CA LEU A 41 12.16 9.93 -8.27
C LEU A 41 10.94 10.13 -9.18
N ARG A 42 10.63 9.14 -10.01
CA ARG A 42 9.43 9.11 -10.85
C ARG A 42 8.37 8.23 -10.20
N ILE A 43 7.27 8.84 -9.78
CA ILE A 43 6.20 8.19 -9.01
C ILE A 43 4.97 8.06 -9.87
N ALA A 44 4.51 6.82 -10.02
CA ALA A 44 3.20 6.55 -10.59
C ALA A 44 2.10 6.64 -9.55
N TYR A 45 1.01 7.30 -9.92
CA TYR A 45 -0.19 7.36 -9.12
C TYR A 45 -1.44 7.23 -9.99
N GLN A 46 -2.54 6.79 -9.37
CA GLN A 46 -3.88 6.86 -9.93
C GLN A 46 -4.64 7.98 -9.21
N LYS A 47 -5.65 8.58 -9.86
CA LYS A 47 -6.50 9.59 -9.21
C LYS A 47 -7.19 9.07 -7.93
N GLY A 48 -7.40 7.75 -7.84
CA GLY A 48 -7.92 7.06 -6.64
C GLY A 48 -6.89 6.80 -5.53
N SER A 49 -5.60 7.06 -5.77
CA SER A 49 -4.54 6.90 -4.76
C SER A 49 -4.49 8.11 -3.84
N VAL A 50 -5.39 8.15 -2.85
CA VAL A 50 -5.61 9.30 -1.97
C VAL A 50 -4.31 9.88 -1.40
N GLY A 51 -3.46 9.07 -0.76
CA GLY A 51 -2.19 9.51 -0.21
C GLY A 51 -1.24 10.12 -1.24
N LEU A 52 -1.14 9.52 -2.42
CA LEU A 52 -0.28 10.03 -3.51
C LEU A 52 -0.81 11.37 -4.06
N VAL A 53 -2.14 11.50 -4.23
CA VAL A 53 -2.76 12.76 -4.68
C VAL A 53 -2.55 13.87 -3.66
N LEU A 54 -2.72 13.59 -2.36
CA LEU A 54 -2.48 14.57 -1.30
C LEU A 54 -0.99 14.91 -1.19
N ALA A 55 -0.09 13.93 -1.24
CA ALA A 55 1.35 14.16 -1.22
C ALA A 55 1.80 15.07 -2.36
N LYS A 56 1.30 14.82 -3.59
CA LYS A 56 1.52 15.64 -4.77
C LYS A 56 0.96 17.06 -4.62
N SER A 57 -0.27 17.17 -4.12
CA SER A 57 -0.96 18.46 -4.02
C SER A 57 -0.29 19.38 -2.99
N HIS A 58 0.22 18.80 -1.90
CA HIS A 58 0.95 19.52 -0.85
C HIS A 58 2.46 19.60 -1.10
N LYS A 59 2.97 19.02 -2.21
CA LYS A 59 4.40 18.96 -2.55
C LYS A 59 5.28 18.40 -1.41
N LEU A 60 4.78 17.37 -0.72
CA LEU A 60 5.42 16.88 0.51
C LEU A 60 6.78 16.24 0.23
N LEU A 61 6.91 15.50 -0.88
CA LEU A 61 8.16 14.86 -1.26
C LEU A 61 9.18 15.87 -1.77
N GLU A 62 8.75 16.86 -2.55
CA GLU A 62 9.59 17.95 -3.01
C GLU A 62 10.14 18.78 -1.84
N THR A 63 9.33 18.99 -0.80
CA THR A 63 9.73 19.68 0.43
C THR A 63 10.73 18.85 1.23
N ARG A 64 10.50 17.53 1.34
CA ARG A 64 11.39 16.61 2.08
C ARG A 64 12.73 16.41 1.37
N PHE A 65 12.73 16.39 0.03
CA PHE A 65 13.88 16.05 -0.80
C PHE A 65 14.16 17.14 -1.84
N PRO A 66 14.63 18.33 -1.43
CA PRO A 66 14.80 19.48 -2.34
C PRO A 66 15.86 19.25 -3.44
N ASN A 67 16.76 18.29 -3.26
CA ASN A 67 17.80 17.93 -4.22
C ASN A 67 17.41 16.75 -5.13
N THR A 68 16.22 16.16 -4.94
CA THR A 68 15.70 15.07 -5.78
C THR A 68 14.60 15.63 -6.67
N LYS A 69 14.73 15.44 -7.99
CA LYS A 69 13.67 15.80 -8.93
C LYS A 69 12.49 14.84 -8.79
N ILE A 70 11.43 15.26 -8.11
CA ILE A 70 10.18 14.49 -8.00
C ILE A 70 9.35 14.68 -9.27
N THR A 71 8.96 13.58 -9.92
CA THR A 71 8.10 13.60 -11.10
C THR A 71 6.90 12.69 -10.87
N TRP A 72 5.70 13.28 -10.87
CA TRP A 72 4.45 12.55 -10.71
C TRP A 72 3.86 12.20 -12.07
N ILE A 73 3.57 10.93 -12.30
CA ILE A 73 3.02 10.43 -13.56
C ILE A 73 1.69 9.75 -13.25
N GLU A 74 0.63 10.27 -13.84
CA GLU A 74 -0.72 9.73 -13.69
C GLU A 74 -0.91 8.53 -14.63
N PHE A 75 -1.50 7.46 -14.11
CA PHE A 75 -1.88 6.29 -14.89
C PHE A 75 -3.38 5.98 -14.72
N PRO A 76 -4.02 5.39 -15.75
CA PRO A 76 -5.44 5.07 -15.70
C PRO A 76 -5.76 3.90 -14.77
N ALA A 77 -4.85 2.92 -14.63
CA ALA A 77 -5.03 1.76 -13.76
C ALA A 77 -3.69 1.10 -13.38
N GLY A 78 -3.74 0.13 -12.45
CA GLY A 78 -2.59 -0.62 -11.97
C GLY A 78 -1.77 -1.37 -13.03
N PRO A 79 -2.37 -2.08 -14.02
CA PRO A 79 -1.59 -2.77 -15.06
C PRO A 79 -0.64 -1.85 -15.82
N GLN A 80 -1.08 -0.65 -16.22
CA GLN A 80 -0.25 0.32 -16.94
C GLN A 80 0.88 0.87 -16.06
N ILE A 81 0.66 1.01 -14.74
CA ILE A 81 1.73 1.31 -13.78
C ILE A 81 2.78 0.19 -13.81
N LEU A 82 2.36 -1.07 -13.80
CA LEU A 82 3.31 -2.18 -13.73
C LEU A 82 4.10 -2.37 -15.02
N GLU A 83 3.49 -2.13 -16.18
CA GLU A 83 4.21 -2.06 -17.46
C GLU A 83 5.30 -0.99 -17.42
N ALA A 84 4.98 0.21 -16.92
CA ALA A 84 5.93 1.31 -16.80
C ALA A 84 7.04 1.04 -15.78
N LEU A 85 6.72 0.40 -14.64
CA LEU A 85 7.71 -0.04 -13.65
C LEU A 85 8.66 -1.07 -14.27
N ASN A 86 8.12 -2.04 -15.01
CA ASN A 86 8.89 -3.14 -15.60
C ASN A 86 9.90 -2.66 -16.65
N VAL A 87 9.58 -1.61 -17.41
CA VAL A 87 10.51 -1.01 -18.38
C VAL A 87 11.39 0.09 -17.78
N GLY A 88 11.26 0.37 -16.47
CA GLY A 88 12.04 1.40 -15.79
C GLY A 88 11.69 2.83 -16.20
N SER A 89 10.46 3.07 -16.67
CA SER A 89 9.94 4.42 -16.97
C SER A 89 9.47 5.15 -15.70
N ILE A 90 9.31 4.42 -14.60
CA ILE A 90 8.98 4.91 -13.25
C ILE A 90 9.75 4.09 -12.21
N ASP A 91 9.93 4.68 -11.03
CA ASP A 91 10.79 4.13 -9.97
C ASP A 91 9.96 3.58 -8.79
N LEU A 92 8.76 4.11 -8.59
CA LEU A 92 7.84 3.72 -7.53
C LEU A 92 6.39 3.85 -8.02
N GLY A 93 5.51 2.92 -7.65
CA GLY A 93 4.08 3.00 -7.97
C GLY A 93 3.19 2.35 -6.92
N GLY A 94 2.03 2.96 -6.67
CA GLY A 94 0.99 2.39 -5.80
C GLY A 94 -0.09 1.64 -6.60
N THR A 95 -0.39 0.40 -6.22
CA THR A 95 -1.46 -0.40 -6.83
C THR A 95 -2.28 -1.14 -5.78
N GLY A 96 -3.42 -1.72 -6.18
CA GLY A 96 -4.09 -2.76 -5.40
C GLY A 96 -3.26 -4.04 -5.29
N ASP A 97 -3.85 -5.05 -4.67
CA ASP A 97 -3.30 -6.39 -4.47
C ASP A 97 -3.15 -7.21 -5.76
N LEU A 98 -4.09 -7.11 -6.69
CA LEU A 98 -4.12 -7.96 -7.88
C LEU A 98 -3.10 -7.61 -8.97
N PRO A 99 -2.92 -6.33 -9.38
CA PRO A 99 -2.04 -6.03 -10.52
C PRO A 99 -0.62 -6.63 -10.37
N PRO A 100 0.05 -6.55 -9.20
CA PRO A 100 1.38 -7.14 -9.00
C PRO A 100 1.46 -8.63 -9.34
N LEU A 101 0.39 -9.39 -9.09
CA LEU A 101 0.33 -10.82 -9.38
C LEU A 101 0.44 -11.08 -10.89
N PHE A 102 -0.25 -10.29 -11.70
CA PHE A 102 -0.19 -10.41 -13.17
C PHE A 102 1.19 -10.04 -13.70
N ALA A 103 1.79 -8.97 -13.19
CA ALA A 103 3.14 -8.58 -13.60
C ALA A 103 4.18 -9.64 -13.23
N GLN A 104 4.07 -10.22 -12.03
CA GLN A 104 4.97 -11.28 -11.57
C GLN A 104 4.76 -12.59 -12.34
N ALA A 105 3.53 -12.96 -12.67
CA ALA A 105 3.22 -14.09 -13.54
C ALA A 105 3.80 -13.90 -14.97
N ALA A 106 3.93 -12.65 -15.41
CA ALA A 106 4.60 -12.27 -16.65
C ALA A 106 6.15 -12.16 -16.53
N GLY A 107 6.71 -12.35 -15.33
CA GLY A 107 8.15 -12.36 -15.08
C GLY A 107 8.76 -11.01 -14.67
N ALA A 108 7.94 -10.01 -14.30
CA ALA A 108 8.44 -8.72 -13.85
C ALA A 108 9.22 -8.83 -12.53
N ASP A 109 10.39 -8.21 -12.46
CA ASP A 109 11.27 -8.19 -11.27
C ASP A 109 10.98 -6.97 -10.37
N LEU A 110 9.75 -6.94 -9.86
CA LEU A 110 9.24 -5.89 -8.97
C LEU A 110 9.16 -6.39 -7.53
N LEU A 111 9.53 -5.52 -6.58
CA LEU A 111 9.43 -5.79 -5.16
C LEU A 111 8.24 -5.06 -4.54
N TYR A 112 7.56 -5.72 -3.62
CA TYR A 112 6.66 -5.08 -2.66
C TYR A 112 7.51 -4.35 -1.62
N ILE A 113 7.50 -3.02 -1.65
CA ILE A 113 8.31 -2.17 -0.76
C ILE A 113 7.54 -1.62 0.44
N GLY A 114 6.21 -1.66 0.38
CA GLY A 114 5.33 -1.27 1.48
C GLY A 114 3.90 -1.70 1.21
N SER A 115 3.10 -1.81 2.27
CA SER A 115 1.68 -2.16 2.23
C SER A 115 0.84 -1.15 3.00
N GLU A 116 -0.33 -0.83 2.45
CA GLU A 116 -1.44 -0.19 3.16
C GLU A 116 -2.46 -1.25 3.57
N PRO A 117 -3.15 -1.07 4.71
CA PRO A 117 -4.20 -1.99 5.14
C PRO A 117 -5.36 -2.05 4.14
N PRO A 118 -6.17 -3.13 4.17
CA PRO A 118 -7.38 -3.22 3.35
C PRO A 118 -8.38 -2.13 3.68
N LYS A 119 -9.20 -1.78 2.67
CA LYS A 119 -10.29 -0.80 2.76
C LYS A 119 -11.63 -1.55 2.61
N PRO A 120 -12.00 -2.41 3.57
CA PRO A 120 -13.12 -3.35 3.39
C PRO A 120 -14.45 -2.66 3.13
N LYS A 121 -14.68 -1.50 3.75
CA LYS A 121 -15.91 -0.70 3.57
C LYS A 121 -15.97 0.03 2.22
N ALA A 122 -14.85 0.07 1.49
CA ALA A 122 -14.75 0.72 0.18
C ALA A 122 -14.86 -0.29 -0.97
N GLU A 123 -15.14 -1.56 -0.69
CA GLU A 123 -15.28 -2.67 -1.63
C GLU A 123 -16.57 -3.41 -1.28
N VAL A 124 -17.58 -3.31 -2.14
CA VAL A 124 -18.97 -3.69 -1.82
C VAL A 124 -19.62 -4.50 -2.93
N ILE A 125 -20.62 -5.29 -2.55
CA ILE A 125 -21.66 -5.77 -3.46
C ILE A 125 -22.91 -4.95 -3.19
N LEU A 126 -23.36 -4.19 -4.18
CA LEU A 126 -24.58 -3.40 -4.15
C LEU A 126 -25.75 -4.18 -4.74
N VAL A 127 -26.92 -3.94 -4.18
CA VAL A 127 -28.22 -4.31 -4.74
C VAL A 127 -29.13 -3.09 -4.70
N ASP A 128 -30.22 -3.10 -5.47
CA ASP A 128 -31.26 -2.08 -5.31
C ASP A 128 -31.78 -2.08 -3.85
N GLU A 129 -32.10 -0.91 -3.31
CA GLU A 129 -32.59 -0.74 -1.93
C GLU A 129 -33.76 -1.71 -1.63
N ASN A 130 -34.68 -1.85 -2.58
CA ASN A 130 -35.89 -2.67 -2.46
C ASN A 130 -35.71 -4.09 -3.01
N SER A 131 -34.48 -4.49 -3.38
CA SER A 131 -34.20 -5.82 -3.91
C SER A 131 -34.59 -6.92 -2.91
N PRO A 132 -35.22 -8.03 -3.36
CA PRO A 132 -35.49 -9.18 -2.51
C PRO A 132 -34.20 -9.91 -2.07
N ILE A 133 -33.05 -9.62 -2.68
CA ILE A 133 -31.74 -10.19 -2.35
C ILE A 133 -31.27 -9.58 -1.03
N LYS A 134 -31.22 -10.40 0.04
CA LYS A 134 -30.89 -9.96 1.41
C LYS A 134 -29.59 -10.55 1.94
N SER A 135 -29.09 -11.59 1.29
CA SER A 135 -27.83 -12.24 1.61
C SER A 135 -27.04 -12.60 0.33
N VAL A 136 -25.75 -12.88 0.49
CA VAL A 136 -24.91 -13.36 -0.62
C VAL A 136 -25.42 -14.69 -1.18
N ALA A 137 -26.03 -15.54 -0.36
CA ALA A 137 -26.63 -16.80 -0.80
C ALA A 137 -27.77 -16.58 -1.80
N ASP A 138 -28.50 -15.47 -1.68
CA ASP A 138 -29.60 -15.10 -2.58
C ASP A 138 -29.11 -14.71 -3.97
N LEU A 139 -27.80 -14.47 -4.17
CA LEU A 139 -27.24 -14.18 -5.50
C LEU A 139 -27.30 -15.39 -6.44
N LYS A 140 -27.56 -16.60 -5.94
CA LYS A 140 -27.65 -17.82 -6.76
C LYS A 140 -28.65 -17.62 -7.91
N GLY A 141 -28.19 -17.85 -9.14
CA GLY A 141 -28.97 -17.69 -10.37
C GLY A 141 -29.13 -16.25 -10.87
N HIS A 142 -28.75 -15.23 -10.09
CA HIS A 142 -28.90 -13.82 -10.44
C HIS A 142 -27.72 -13.28 -11.24
N LYS A 143 -27.96 -12.18 -11.96
CA LYS A 143 -26.95 -11.44 -12.72
C LYS A 143 -26.16 -10.52 -11.81
N VAL A 144 -24.84 -10.71 -11.76
CA VAL A 144 -23.95 -9.86 -10.96
C VAL A 144 -22.94 -9.19 -11.87
N ALA A 145 -23.01 -7.86 -11.95
CA ALA A 145 -22.04 -7.06 -12.70
C ALA A 145 -20.76 -6.85 -11.91
N PHE A 146 -19.61 -7.00 -12.56
CA PHE A 146 -18.30 -6.63 -12.02
C PHE A 146 -17.24 -6.60 -13.14
N GLN A 147 -16.13 -5.93 -12.89
CA GLN A 147 -15.00 -5.93 -13.82
C GLN A 147 -14.19 -7.22 -13.69
N LYS A 148 -14.01 -7.96 -14.78
CA LYS A 148 -13.19 -9.18 -14.79
C LYS A 148 -11.76 -8.87 -14.36
N GLY A 149 -11.30 -9.57 -13.32
CA GLY A 149 -9.92 -9.46 -12.81
C GLY A 149 -9.66 -8.23 -11.91
N SER A 150 -10.69 -7.48 -11.51
CA SER A 150 -10.57 -6.39 -10.53
C SER A 150 -10.64 -6.88 -9.08
N SER A 151 -10.43 -5.97 -8.12
CA SER A 151 -10.65 -6.22 -6.69
C SER A 151 -12.09 -6.70 -6.42
N SER A 152 -13.09 -6.19 -7.14
CA SER A 152 -14.47 -6.69 -7.05
C SER A 152 -14.63 -8.13 -7.50
N HIS A 153 -13.80 -8.62 -8.43
CA HIS A 153 -13.80 -10.04 -8.78
C HIS A 153 -13.31 -10.90 -7.60
N ASN A 154 -12.24 -10.47 -6.91
CA ASN A 154 -11.73 -11.11 -5.70
C ASN A 154 -12.76 -11.07 -4.56
N LEU A 155 -13.37 -9.89 -4.34
CA LEU A 155 -14.45 -9.69 -3.36
C LEU A 155 -15.60 -10.66 -3.61
N LEU A 156 -16.10 -10.72 -4.85
CA LEU A 156 -17.24 -11.56 -5.22
C LEU A 156 -16.93 -13.05 -5.04
N ILE A 157 -15.77 -13.52 -5.51
CA ILE A 157 -15.38 -14.93 -5.33
C ILE A 157 -15.34 -15.29 -3.84
N ARG A 158 -14.71 -14.46 -3.00
CA ARG A 158 -14.61 -14.72 -1.55
C ARG A 158 -15.97 -14.67 -0.85
N ALA A 159 -16.81 -13.69 -1.21
CA ALA A 159 -18.17 -13.59 -0.68
C ALA A 159 -19.00 -14.84 -1.03
N LEU A 160 -18.96 -15.27 -2.30
CA LEU A 160 -19.66 -16.47 -2.76
C LEU A 160 -19.14 -17.72 -2.03
N GLN A 161 -17.82 -17.89 -1.89
CA GLN A 161 -17.23 -19.01 -1.16
C GLN A 161 -17.70 -19.08 0.30
N GLN A 162 -17.76 -17.93 0.99
CA GLN A 162 -18.28 -17.87 2.37
C GLN A 162 -19.76 -18.27 2.45
N ALA A 163 -20.54 -18.01 1.39
CA ALA A 163 -21.93 -18.42 1.26
C ALA A 163 -22.11 -19.86 0.71
N GLY A 164 -21.02 -20.60 0.47
CA GLY A 164 -21.07 -21.95 -0.12
C GLY A 164 -21.41 -21.97 -1.61
N LEU A 165 -21.23 -20.85 -2.31
CA LEU A 165 -21.46 -20.68 -3.74
C LEU A 165 -20.14 -20.58 -4.51
N LYS A 166 -20.21 -20.83 -5.81
CA LYS A 166 -19.15 -20.61 -6.79
C LYS A 166 -19.60 -19.56 -7.81
N LEU A 167 -18.65 -19.05 -8.59
CA LEU A 167 -18.97 -18.12 -9.68
C LEU A 167 -19.94 -18.74 -10.72
N SER A 168 -19.91 -20.06 -10.90
CA SER A 168 -20.84 -20.81 -11.76
C SER A 168 -22.27 -20.91 -11.21
N ASP A 169 -22.49 -20.58 -9.94
CA ASP A 169 -23.83 -20.58 -9.33
C ASP A 169 -24.56 -19.25 -9.56
N ILE A 170 -23.89 -18.24 -10.11
CA ILE A 170 -24.46 -16.94 -10.51
C ILE A 170 -24.36 -16.76 -12.03
N GLN A 171 -24.91 -15.67 -12.56
CA GLN A 171 -24.69 -15.21 -13.93
C GLN A 171 -23.70 -14.04 -13.91
N PRO A 172 -22.38 -14.27 -14.08
CA PRO A 172 -21.41 -13.18 -14.07
C PRO A 172 -21.56 -12.29 -15.32
N VAL A 173 -21.70 -10.98 -15.10
CA VAL A 173 -21.79 -9.97 -16.18
C VAL A 173 -20.54 -9.10 -16.14
N TYR A 174 -19.58 -9.39 -17.04
CA TYR A 174 -18.30 -8.70 -17.06
C TYR A 174 -18.41 -7.33 -17.72
N LEU A 175 -18.33 -6.25 -16.93
CA LEU A 175 -18.49 -4.88 -17.39
C LEU A 175 -17.45 -3.94 -16.77
N THR A 176 -17.10 -2.88 -17.49
CA THR A 176 -16.33 -1.77 -16.90
C THR A 176 -17.21 -1.02 -15.87
N PRO A 177 -16.64 -0.26 -14.92
CA PRO A 177 -17.43 0.44 -13.90
C PRO A 177 -18.51 1.37 -14.47
N ALA A 178 -18.21 2.04 -15.60
CA ALA A 178 -19.17 2.92 -16.25
C ALA A 178 -20.35 2.16 -16.86
N ASP A 179 -20.08 1.05 -17.55
CA ASP A 179 -21.10 0.20 -18.16
C ASP A 179 -21.91 -0.55 -17.10
N ALA A 180 -21.24 -1.05 -16.06
CA ALA A 180 -21.87 -1.74 -14.93
C ALA A 180 -22.84 -0.81 -14.18
N ARG A 181 -22.46 0.46 -13.97
CA ARG A 181 -23.34 1.46 -13.38
C ARG A 181 -24.59 1.66 -14.24
N ALA A 182 -24.45 1.78 -15.56
CA ALA A 182 -25.58 1.97 -16.47
C ALA A 182 -26.52 0.76 -16.47
N ALA A 183 -25.97 -0.46 -16.54
CA ALA A 183 -26.73 -1.71 -16.49
C ALA A 183 -27.46 -1.87 -15.15
N PHE A 184 -26.81 -1.53 -14.04
CA PHE A 184 -27.40 -1.61 -12.70
C PHE A 184 -28.55 -0.60 -12.53
N GLN A 185 -28.38 0.64 -12.99
CA GLN A 185 -29.44 1.67 -12.99
C GLN A 185 -30.64 1.32 -13.89
N GLN A 186 -30.42 0.52 -14.93
CA GLN A 186 -31.46 0.03 -15.84
C GLN A 186 -32.09 -1.29 -15.37
N HIS A 187 -31.64 -1.83 -14.23
CA HIS A 187 -32.04 -3.14 -13.71
C HIS A 187 -31.75 -4.31 -14.68
N ASP A 188 -30.74 -4.17 -15.54
CA ASP A 188 -30.26 -5.25 -16.42
C ASP A 188 -29.46 -6.31 -15.65
N VAL A 189 -28.98 -5.95 -14.45
CA VAL A 189 -28.28 -6.80 -13.49
C VAL A 189 -28.87 -6.60 -12.10
N ASP A 190 -28.86 -7.66 -11.30
CA ASP A 190 -29.53 -7.71 -9.98
C ASP A 190 -28.62 -7.21 -8.86
N ALA A 191 -27.31 -7.33 -9.06
CA ALA A 191 -26.29 -6.86 -8.13
C ALA A 191 -25.06 -6.31 -8.87
N TRP A 192 -24.31 -5.46 -8.19
CA TRP A 192 -23.09 -4.84 -8.71
C TRP A 192 -21.97 -4.89 -7.68
N ALA A 193 -20.94 -5.69 -7.94
CA ALA A 193 -19.72 -5.67 -7.13
C ALA A 193 -18.79 -4.55 -7.63
N ILE A 194 -18.44 -3.62 -6.74
CA ILE A 194 -17.68 -2.41 -7.08
C ILE A 194 -16.87 -1.87 -5.91
N TRP A 195 -15.99 -0.90 -6.18
CA TRP A 195 -15.20 -0.15 -5.21
C TRP A 195 -15.53 1.35 -5.21
N ASP A 196 -15.03 2.07 -4.22
CA ASP A 196 -15.07 3.54 -4.21
C ASP A 196 -14.12 4.20 -5.22
N PRO A 197 -14.50 5.35 -5.81
CA PRO A 197 -15.61 6.21 -5.41
C PRO A 197 -16.96 5.90 -6.10
N TYR A 198 -17.04 4.82 -6.89
CA TYR A 198 -18.29 4.43 -7.55
C TYR A 198 -19.36 4.03 -6.54
N TYR A 199 -18.97 3.35 -5.46
CA TYR A 199 -19.86 3.04 -4.34
C TYR A 199 -20.42 4.31 -3.70
N SER A 200 -19.59 5.24 -3.23
CA SER A 200 -20.05 6.52 -2.68
C SER A 200 -20.91 7.31 -3.66
N ALA A 201 -20.60 7.30 -4.95
CA ALA A 201 -21.42 7.97 -5.95
C ALA A 201 -22.82 7.33 -6.05
N ALA A 202 -22.91 6.01 -6.09
CA ALA A 202 -24.18 5.27 -6.10
C ALA A 202 -24.96 5.51 -4.80
N GLN A 203 -24.30 5.47 -3.65
CA GLN A 203 -24.92 5.72 -2.35
C GLN A 203 -25.46 7.15 -2.22
N VAL A 204 -24.71 8.15 -2.69
CA VAL A 204 -25.15 9.56 -2.68
C VAL A 204 -26.33 9.79 -3.62
N GLN A 205 -26.37 9.09 -4.76
CA GLN A 205 -27.51 9.11 -5.68
C GLN A 205 -28.76 8.45 -5.07
N GLY A 206 -28.57 7.44 -4.23
CA GLY A 206 -29.63 6.71 -3.51
C GLY A 206 -30.12 5.46 -4.25
N ASN A 207 -31.13 4.80 -3.67
CA ASN A 207 -31.76 3.57 -4.17
C ASN A 207 -30.85 2.34 -4.22
N VAL A 208 -29.75 2.33 -3.46
CA VAL A 208 -28.83 1.20 -3.38
C VAL A 208 -28.57 0.82 -1.94
N ARG A 209 -28.45 -0.48 -1.69
CA ARG A 209 -28.07 -1.05 -0.40
C ARG A 209 -26.82 -1.90 -0.55
N VAL A 210 -25.92 -1.80 0.43
CA VAL A 210 -24.79 -2.74 0.55
C VAL A 210 -25.34 -4.11 0.97
N LEU A 211 -25.20 -5.10 0.09
CA LEU A 211 -25.50 -6.49 0.41
C LEU A 211 -24.42 -7.09 1.31
N THR A 212 -23.16 -6.82 0.98
CA THR A 212 -21.98 -7.18 1.77
C THR A 212 -20.80 -6.30 1.37
N ASP A 213 -19.79 -6.24 2.24
CA ASP A 213 -18.53 -5.52 2.02
C ASP A 213 -17.33 -6.44 2.26
N GLY A 214 -16.11 -5.90 2.16
CA GLY A 214 -14.87 -6.65 2.35
C GLY A 214 -14.55 -7.09 3.79
N SER A 215 -15.36 -6.72 4.80
CA SER A 215 -14.96 -6.76 6.21
C SER A 215 -14.73 -8.17 6.74
N SER A 216 -15.48 -9.16 6.23
CA SER A 216 -15.32 -10.58 6.61
C SER A 216 -14.43 -11.38 5.67
N LEU A 217 -13.82 -10.75 4.65
CA LEU A 217 -13.23 -11.45 3.50
C LEU A 217 -11.69 -11.49 3.52
N HIS A 218 -11.08 -11.12 4.65
CA HIS A 218 -9.62 -11.16 4.86
C HIS A 218 -8.81 -10.53 3.72
N GLN A 219 -9.27 -9.38 3.22
CA GLN A 219 -8.61 -8.65 2.13
C GLN A 219 -7.14 -8.32 2.49
N THR A 220 -6.29 -8.28 1.46
CA THR A 220 -4.86 -8.05 1.64
C THR A 220 -4.53 -6.58 1.89
N GLY A 221 -5.07 -5.67 1.07
CA GLY A 221 -4.68 -4.27 1.09
C GLY A 221 -4.20 -3.75 -0.25
N SER A 222 -3.42 -2.68 -0.21
CA SER A 222 -2.78 -2.09 -1.37
C SER A 222 -1.26 -2.06 -1.15
N PHE A 223 -0.49 -1.99 -2.23
CA PHE A 223 0.96 -2.08 -2.18
C PHE A 223 1.63 -0.91 -2.89
N TYR A 224 2.82 -0.58 -2.40
CA TYR A 224 3.81 0.19 -3.14
C TYR A 224 4.84 -0.77 -3.71
N LEU A 225 5.17 -0.57 -4.99
CA LEU A 225 6.11 -1.39 -5.73
C LEU A 225 7.23 -0.56 -6.32
N ALA A 226 8.42 -1.16 -6.41
CA ALA A 226 9.57 -0.59 -7.10
C ALA A 226 10.38 -1.70 -7.80
N PRO A 227 11.15 -1.37 -8.85
CA PRO A 227 12.08 -2.31 -9.45
C PRO A 227 13.17 -2.68 -8.45
N LYS A 228 13.55 -3.97 -8.39
CA LYS A 228 14.55 -4.49 -7.45
C LYS A 228 15.83 -3.66 -7.39
N LYS A 229 16.39 -3.31 -8.56
CA LYS A 229 17.60 -2.49 -8.68
C LYS A 229 17.47 -1.11 -8.02
N TYR A 230 16.32 -0.45 -8.17
CA TYR A 230 16.08 0.85 -7.54
C TYR A 230 15.95 0.71 -6.02
N THR A 231 15.27 -0.35 -5.57
CA THR A 231 15.10 -0.65 -4.15
C THR A 231 16.43 -0.95 -3.44
N GLU A 232 17.30 -1.75 -4.05
CA GLU A 232 18.62 -2.08 -3.50
C GLU A 232 19.58 -0.89 -3.49
N ALA A 233 19.45 0.02 -4.46
CA ALA A 233 20.28 1.22 -4.54
C ALA A 233 19.82 2.35 -3.62
N ASN A 234 18.55 2.36 -3.19
CA ASN A 234 17.95 3.48 -2.45
C ASN A 234 17.15 3.06 -1.18
N PRO A 235 17.65 2.14 -0.33
CA PRO A 235 16.84 1.56 0.75
C PRO A 235 16.41 2.59 1.81
N GLN A 236 17.30 3.50 2.26
CA GLN A 236 16.95 4.52 3.25
C GLN A 236 16.02 5.57 2.64
N PHE A 237 16.27 5.98 1.39
CA PHE A 237 15.41 6.93 0.70
C PHE A 237 13.97 6.41 0.55
N ILE A 238 13.79 5.13 0.18
CA ILE A 238 12.46 4.53 0.05
C ILE A 238 11.70 4.56 1.37
N GLN A 239 12.33 4.18 2.49
CA GLN A 239 11.67 4.22 3.80
C GLN A 239 11.17 5.62 4.16
N GLN A 240 11.98 6.64 3.85
CA GLN A 240 11.60 8.04 4.07
C GLN A 240 10.46 8.46 3.13
N VAL A 241 10.46 8.03 1.86
CA VAL A 241 9.33 8.27 0.94
C VAL A 241 8.03 7.66 1.49
N LEU A 242 8.05 6.39 1.89
CA LEU A 242 6.86 5.71 2.45
C LEU A 242 6.36 6.37 3.74
N THR A 243 7.27 6.93 4.55
CA THR A 243 6.93 7.72 5.74
C THR A 243 6.19 9.00 5.35
N VAL A 244 6.68 9.75 4.35
CA VAL A 244 5.99 10.96 3.86
C VAL A 244 4.63 10.61 3.27
N LEU A 245 4.51 9.50 2.54
CA LEU A 245 3.23 9.05 2.00
C LEU A 245 2.24 8.64 3.11
N THR A 246 2.73 8.07 4.21
CA THR A 246 1.91 7.80 5.41
C THR A 246 1.38 9.11 6.02
N GLN A 247 2.21 10.15 6.10
CA GLN A 247 1.78 11.47 6.56
C GLN A 247 0.73 12.08 5.63
N ALA A 248 0.88 11.89 4.32
CA ALA A 248 -0.11 12.33 3.33
C ALA A 248 -1.46 11.63 3.51
N ASN A 249 -1.47 10.33 3.80
CA ASN A 249 -2.71 9.60 4.10
C ASN A 249 -3.43 10.18 5.34
N ALA A 250 -2.69 10.59 6.37
CA ALA A 250 -3.26 11.17 7.58
C ALA A 250 -4.01 12.50 7.34
N LEU A 251 -3.67 13.25 6.28
CA LEU A 251 -4.33 14.50 5.92
C LEU A 251 -5.84 14.33 5.67
N THR A 252 -6.28 13.14 5.23
CA THR A 252 -7.71 12.81 5.08
C THR A 252 -8.52 12.98 6.37
N LYS A 253 -7.85 12.92 7.53
CA LYS A 253 -8.43 13.12 8.86
C LYS A 253 -8.00 14.44 9.48
N THR A 254 -6.70 14.77 9.44
CA THR A 254 -6.17 15.96 10.11
C THR A 254 -6.45 17.27 9.39
N ASP A 255 -6.68 17.22 8.07
CA ASP A 255 -7.03 18.35 7.22
C ASP A 255 -8.13 17.93 6.23
N ARG A 256 -9.22 17.39 6.79
CA ARG A 256 -10.27 16.70 6.05
C ARG A 256 -10.98 17.60 5.03
N GLU A 257 -11.32 18.83 5.40
CA GLU A 257 -12.06 19.74 4.51
C GLU A 257 -11.22 20.09 3.27
N GLN A 258 -9.94 20.43 3.46
CA GLN A 258 -9.04 20.72 2.35
C GLN A 258 -8.78 19.47 1.51
N SER A 259 -8.62 18.32 2.15
CA SER A 259 -8.47 17.03 1.45
C SER A 259 -9.67 16.73 0.55
N ILE A 260 -10.91 16.95 1.04
CA ILE A 260 -12.13 16.78 0.24
C ILE A 260 -12.12 17.68 -0.99
N LYS A 261 -11.78 18.97 -0.83
CA LYS A 261 -11.72 19.93 -1.95
C LYS A 261 -10.68 19.52 -3.00
N LEU A 262 -9.47 19.15 -2.57
CA LEU A 262 -8.39 18.73 -3.46
C LEU A 262 -8.72 17.43 -4.21
N LEU A 263 -9.26 16.43 -3.50
CA LEU A 263 -9.65 15.16 -4.10
C LEU A 263 -10.85 15.32 -5.03
N SER A 264 -11.82 16.16 -4.68
CA SER A 264 -12.97 16.51 -5.53
C SER A 264 -12.51 17.09 -6.86
N GLN A 265 -11.60 18.07 -6.84
CA GLN A 265 -11.03 18.67 -8.04
C GLN A 265 -10.23 17.66 -8.87
N SER A 266 -9.40 16.84 -8.23
CA SER A 266 -8.58 15.83 -8.90
C SER A 266 -9.42 14.74 -9.59
N MET A 267 -10.43 14.22 -8.88
CA MET A 267 -11.30 13.15 -9.34
C MET A 267 -12.43 13.64 -10.25
N GLY A 268 -12.76 14.94 -10.22
CA GLY A 268 -13.92 15.48 -10.93
C GLY A 268 -15.26 15.01 -10.32
N LEU A 269 -15.29 14.80 -9.00
CA LEU A 269 -16.46 14.30 -8.27
C LEU A 269 -17.00 15.34 -7.29
N PRO A 270 -18.32 15.36 -7.02
CA PRO A 270 -18.87 16.24 -6.00
C PRO A 270 -18.23 16.00 -4.63
N GLU A 271 -18.00 17.07 -3.86
CA GLU A 271 -17.40 16.98 -2.52
C GLU A 271 -18.14 16.00 -1.59
N LYS A 272 -19.47 15.91 -1.70
CA LYS A 272 -20.27 14.96 -0.91
C LYS A 272 -19.94 13.49 -1.21
N VAL A 273 -19.62 13.17 -2.47
CA VAL A 273 -19.18 11.82 -2.87
C VAL A 273 -17.81 11.54 -2.27
N VAL A 274 -16.89 12.50 -2.36
CA VAL A 274 -15.54 12.39 -1.78
C VAL A 274 -15.60 12.27 -0.26
N ALA A 275 -16.46 13.03 0.42
CA ALA A 275 -16.66 12.92 1.86
C ALA A 275 -17.11 11.51 2.26
N SER A 276 -18.11 10.96 1.57
CA SER A 276 -18.54 9.57 1.79
C SER A 276 -17.42 8.58 1.53
N TYR A 277 -16.62 8.77 0.48
CA TYR A 277 -15.49 7.89 0.18
C TYR A 277 -14.49 7.90 1.34
N LEU A 278 -14.12 9.07 1.86
CA LEU A 278 -13.21 9.17 3.00
C LEU A 278 -13.77 8.54 4.28
N ASP A 279 -15.10 8.47 4.46
CA ASP A 279 -15.72 7.79 5.60
C ASP A 279 -15.59 6.26 5.55
N HIS A 280 -15.36 5.70 4.35
CA HIS A 280 -15.13 4.27 4.15
C HIS A 280 -13.66 3.87 4.33
N LEU A 281 -12.76 4.84 4.49
CA LEU A 281 -11.33 4.57 4.65
C LEU A 281 -10.95 4.40 6.13
N PRO A 282 -10.20 3.34 6.48
CA PRO A 282 -9.54 3.25 7.78
C PRO A 282 -8.33 4.21 7.84
N ASP A 283 -7.57 4.16 8.93
CA ASP A 283 -6.20 4.68 8.88
C ASP A 283 -5.38 3.88 7.86
N LEU A 284 -4.57 4.58 7.07
CA LEU A 284 -3.77 3.99 5.99
C LEU A 284 -2.26 4.19 6.24
N PRO A 285 -1.70 3.67 7.34
CA PRO A 285 -0.25 3.66 7.49
C PRO A 285 0.39 2.78 6.42
N ILE A 286 1.55 3.20 5.93
CA ILE A 286 2.35 2.39 5.01
C ILE A 286 3.43 1.71 5.82
N THR A 287 3.38 0.39 5.87
CA THR A 287 4.29 -0.44 6.66
C THR A 287 5.05 -1.42 5.77
N PRO A 288 6.18 -1.98 6.24
CA PRO A 288 6.76 -3.15 5.61
C PRO A 288 5.73 -4.28 5.51
N VAL A 289 5.81 -5.09 4.44
CA VAL A 289 4.87 -6.20 4.25
C VAL A 289 5.04 -7.21 5.38
N SER A 290 4.00 -7.38 6.20
CA SER A 290 3.99 -8.34 7.29
C SER A 290 3.82 -9.77 6.78
N ALA A 291 4.22 -10.76 7.58
CA ALA A 291 4.00 -12.18 7.25
C ALA A 291 2.50 -12.51 7.04
N GLU A 292 1.59 -11.83 7.74
CA GLU A 292 0.15 -11.98 7.53
C GLU A 292 -0.28 -11.41 6.17
N THR A 293 0.23 -10.24 5.79
CA THR A 293 -0.06 -9.60 4.49
C THR A 293 0.50 -10.44 3.35
N GLU A 294 1.72 -10.95 3.50
CA GLU A 294 2.33 -11.93 2.59
C GLU A 294 1.42 -13.14 2.38
N LYS A 295 0.96 -13.76 3.49
CA LYS A 295 0.08 -14.92 3.43
C LYS A 295 -1.23 -14.63 2.70
N ARG A 296 -1.87 -13.50 2.98
CA ARG A 296 -3.11 -13.08 2.30
C ARG A 296 -2.89 -12.84 0.80
N GLN A 297 -1.75 -12.25 0.45
CA GLN A 297 -1.36 -12.05 -0.94
C GLN A 297 -1.10 -13.37 -1.67
N GLN A 298 -0.41 -14.32 -1.03
CA GLN A 298 -0.19 -15.66 -1.59
C GLN A 298 -1.53 -16.40 -1.78
N GLN A 299 -2.42 -16.36 -0.79
CA GLN A 299 -3.77 -16.94 -0.91
C GLN A 299 -4.56 -16.34 -2.07
N THR A 300 -4.38 -15.05 -2.36
CA THR A 300 -5.02 -14.39 -3.51
C THR A 300 -4.39 -14.84 -4.83
N ALA A 301 -3.07 -15.00 -4.89
CA ALA A 301 -2.38 -15.57 -6.05
C ALA A 301 -2.85 -17.00 -6.35
N ASP A 302 -2.93 -17.85 -5.32
CA ASP A 302 -3.37 -19.23 -5.44
C ASP A 302 -4.83 -19.29 -5.91
N LEU A 303 -5.73 -18.52 -5.29
CA LEU A 303 -7.14 -18.43 -5.68
C LEU A 303 -7.30 -18.02 -7.15
N PHE A 304 -6.53 -17.03 -7.61
CA PHE A 304 -6.60 -16.56 -8.99
C PHE A 304 -6.03 -17.58 -9.98
N TYR A 305 -5.02 -18.36 -9.58
CA TYR A 305 -4.50 -19.46 -10.39
C TYR A 305 -5.50 -20.62 -10.49
N GLU A 306 -6.10 -21.03 -9.36
CA GLU A 306 -7.13 -22.09 -9.29
C GLU A 306 -8.37 -21.77 -10.15
N ASN A 307 -8.73 -20.49 -10.27
CA ASN A 307 -9.83 -20.02 -11.10
C ASN A 307 -9.42 -19.69 -12.55
N HIS A 308 -8.21 -20.08 -12.96
CA HIS A 308 -7.66 -19.84 -14.31
C HIS A 308 -7.63 -18.35 -14.74
N ILE A 309 -7.54 -17.45 -13.76
CA ILE A 309 -7.42 -16.00 -13.99
C ILE A 309 -5.94 -15.63 -14.14
N LEU A 310 -5.08 -16.17 -13.27
CA LEU A 310 -3.63 -16.08 -13.43
C LEU A 310 -3.12 -17.25 -14.28
N PRO A 311 -2.27 -17.01 -15.29
CA PRO A 311 -1.79 -18.07 -16.18
C PRO A 311 -0.71 -18.94 -15.54
N LYS A 312 -0.11 -18.51 -14.41
CA LYS A 312 0.98 -19.19 -13.71
C LYS A 312 0.87 -18.97 -12.21
N GLN A 313 1.36 -19.92 -11.43
CA GLN A 313 1.59 -19.72 -9.99
C GLN A 313 2.68 -18.66 -9.77
N VAL A 314 2.53 -17.91 -8.70
CA VAL A 314 3.45 -16.84 -8.28
C VAL A 314 3.82 -17.07 -6.83
N GLU A 315 5.12 -16.99 -6.53
CA GLU A 315 5.64 -17.08 -5.17
C GLU A 315 5.87 -15.67 -4.60
N ILE A 316 5.06 -15.25 -3.62
CA ILE A 316 5.06 -13.88 -3.10
C ILE A 316 6.25 -13.60 -2.20
N LYS A 317 6.70 -14.58 -1.40
CA LYS A 317 7.77 -14.41 -0.42
C LYS A 317 9.08 -13.89 -1.04
N ASP A 318 9.35 -14.29 -2.28
CA ASP A 318 10.56 -13.94 -3.03
C ASP A 318 10.50 -12.52 -3.63
N ARG A 319 9.35 -11.86 -3.51
CA ARG A 319 9.06 -10.53 -4.04
C ARG A 319 8.87 -9.49 -2.95
N ILE A 320 8.97 -9.86 -1.68
CA ILE A 320 8.88 -8.91 -0.57
C ILE A 320 10.24 -8.31 -0.30
N TRP A 321 10.34 -6.99 -0.40
CA TRP A 321 11.52 -6.29 0.08
C TRP A 321 11.56 -6.32 1.61
N LYS A 322 12.69 -6.75 2.15
CA LYS A 322 12.96 -6.69 3.58
C LYS A 322 13.89 -5.50 3.82
N PRO A 323 13.39 -4.36 4.34
CA PRO A 323 14.25 -3.26 4.67
C PRO A 323 15.30 -3.73 5.66
N THR A 324 16.58 -3.52 5.34
CA THR A 324 17.67 -3.80 6.28
C THR A 324 17.50 -2.86 7.45
N VAL A 325 17.10 -3.38 8.61
CA VAL A 325 17.16 -2.63 9.87
C VAL A 325 18.64 -2.45 10.15
N GLN A 326 19.18 -1.26 9.87
CA GLN A 326 20.45 -0.88 10.47
C GLN A 326 20.17 -0.79 11.97
N ALA A 327 20.68 -1.77 12.72
CA ALA A 327 20.68 -1.73 14.17
C ALA A 327 21.45 -0.48 14.58
N ASN A 328 20.73 0.48 15.18
CA ASN A 328 21.35 1.58 15.91
C ASN A 328 22.00 1.04 17.19
#